data_AF-A0AAU0UD49-F1
#
_entry.id   AF-A0AAU0UD49-F1
#
_cell.length_a   1.000
_cell.length_b   1.000
_cell.length_c   1.000
_cell.angle_alpha   90.00
_cell.angle_beta   90.00
_cell.angle_gamma   90.00
#
_symmetry.space_group_name_H-M   'P 1'
#
loop_
_entity.id
_entity.type
_entity.pdbx_description
1 polymer ?
#
loop_
_entity_poly.entity_id
_entity_poly.type
_entity_poly.pdbx_seq_one_letter_code
_entity_poly.pdbx_strand_id
1 'polypeptide(L)'
;MKMLLTVEFPHEPFNSLVRAGKVGEIIGRILESIHPEVAYFTEQDGMRGGIFLVNVKDPSDVPGFAEPFFLNFQADCKFRIAMSPQDLQKSGLEALGKTWA
;
A
#
# COMPACT_ATOMS: atom_id res chain seq x y z
N MET A 1 2.95 11.50 -7.14
CA MET A 1 1.61 10.92 -7.39
C MET A 1 1.16 10.22 -6.13
N LYS A 2 -0.08 10.45 -5.69
CA LYS A 2 -0.63 9.73 -4.53
C LYS A 2 -1.03 8.32 -4.97
N MET A 3 -0.56 7.33 -4.24
CA MET A 3 -0.95 5.94 -4.45
C MET A 3 -1.42 5.33 -3.13
N LEU A 4 -2.49 4.55 -3.20
CA LEU A 4 -2.85 3.61 -2.16
C LEU A 4 -1.99 2.37 -2.34
N LEU A 5 -1.15 2.11 -1.34
CA LEU A 5 -0.44 0.85 -1.15
C LEU A 5 -1.24 0.01 -0.18
N THR A 6 -1.77 -1.09 -0.68
CA THR A 6 -2.44 -2.11 0.13
C THR A 6 -1.52 -3.31 0.26
N VAL A 7 -1.28 -3.73 1.50
CA VAL A 7 -0.36 -4.83 1.83
C VAL A 7 -1.11 -5.93 2.54
N GLU A 8 -1.00 -7.16 2.04
CA GLU A 8 -1.57 -8.37 2.64
C GLU A 8 -0.44 -9.21 3.22
N PHE A 9 -0.48 -9.43 4.54
CA PHE A 9 0.50 -10.25 5.24
C PHE A 9 0.04 -11.71 5.28
N PRO A 10 0.79 -12.66 4.69
CA PRO A 10 0.44 -14.07 4.78
C PRO A 10 0.45 -14.55 6.23
N HIS A 11 -0.20 -15.69 6.49
CA HIS A 11 -0.22 -16.24 7.84
C HIS A 11 1.18 -16.55 8.37
N GLU A 12 2.05 -17.14 7.55
CA GLU A 12 3.47 -17.32 7.82
C GLU A 12 4.27 -16.59 6.72
N PRO A 13 5.40 -15.95 7.06
CA PRO A 13 6.11 -15.97 8.34
C PRO A 13 5.57 -15.02 9.43
N PHE A 14 4.48 -14.30 9.16
CA PHE A 14 4.00 -13.25 10.07
C PHE A 14 3.64 -13.76 11.48
N ASN A 15 2.93 -14.89 11.58
CA ASN A 15 2.60 -15.52 12.87
C ASN A 15 3.86 -15.89 13.66
N SER A 16 4.88 -16.44 13.00
CA SER A 16 6.16 -16.77 13.63
C SER A 16 6.83 -15.52 14.22
N LEU A 17 6.80 -14.39 13.49
CA LEU A 17 7.34 -13.11 13.95
C LEU A 17 6.54 -12.49 15.10
N VAL A 18 5.22 -12.67 15.10
CA VAL A 18 4.34 -12.29 16.22
C VAL A 18 4.70 -13.07 17.47
N ARG A 19 4.77 -14.42 17.39
CA ARG A 19 5.14 -15.28 18.52
C ARG A 19 6.54 -14.98 19.05
N ALA A 20 7.45 -14.59 18.17
CA ALA A 20 8.82 -14.19 18.53
C ALA A 20 8.92 -12.76 19.09
N GLY A 21 7.83 -11.98 19.12
CA GLY A 21 7.84 -10.59 19.61
C GLY A 21 8.57 -9.59 18.72
N LYS A 22 8.90 -9.95 17.47
CA LYS A 22 9.73 -9.13 16.56
C LYS A 22 8.91 -8.26 15.61
N VAL A 23 7.64 -8.60 15.39
CA VAL A 23 6.82 -7.98 14.33
C VAL A 23 6.67 -6.45 14.48
N GLY A 24 6.50 -5.95 15.71
CA GLY A 24 6.31 -4.51 15.96
C GLY A 24 7.53 -3.67 15.59
N GLU A 25 8.72 -4.15 15.94
CA GLU A 25 10.00 -3.49 15.60
C GLU A 25 10.22 -3.46 14.07
N ILE A 26 9.84 -4.53 13.38
CA ILE A 26 9.96 -4.60 11.92
C ILE A 26 8.96 -3.63 11.26
N ILE A 27 7.69 -3.65 11.66
CA ILE A 27 6.68 -2.71 11.13
C ILE A 27 7.11 -1.26 11.38
N GLY A 28 7.60 -0.93 12.58
CA GLY A 28 8.10 0.41 12.90
C GLY A 28 9.19 0.87 11.93
N ARG A 29 10.21 0.04 11.71
CA ARG A 29 11.28 0.33 10.73
C ARG A 29 10.77 0.48 9.30
N ILE A 30 9.77 -0.30 8.90
CA ILE A 30 9.17 -0.16 7.57
C ILE A 30 8.47 1.19 7.45
N LEU A 31 7.64 1.59 8.42
CA LEU A 31 6.93 2.87 8.42
C LEU A 31 7.90 4.05 8.40
N GLU A 32 8.99 3.96 9.17
CA GLU A 32 10.09 4.93 9.14
C GLU A 32 10.82 4.98 7.79
N SER A 33 10.85 3.89 7.03
CA SER A 33 11.46 3.90 5.69
C SER A 33 10.50 4.51 4.67
N ILE A 34 9.27 4.02 4.64
CA ILE A 34 8.32 4.32 3.57
C ILE A 34 7.56 5.65 3.76
N HIS A 35 7.62 6.24 4.97
CA HIS A 35 7.02 7.54 5.32
C HIS A 35 5.63 7.76 4.70
N PRO A 36 4.63 6.92 5.05
CA PRO A 36 3.31 7.07 4.48
C PRO A 36 2.66 8.32 5.07
N GLU A 37 1.84 9.01 4.27
CA GLU A 37 1.07 10.15 4.73
C GLU A 37 -0.03 9.73 5.71
N VAL A 38 -0.61 8.55 5.46
CA VAL A 38 -1.63 7.93 6.29
C VAL A 38 -1.35 6.43 6.35
N ALA A 39 -1.51 5.84 7.53
CA ALA A 39 -1.36 4.40 7.75
C ALA A 39 -2.54 3.86 8.54
N TYR A 40 -3.22 2.86 7.98
CA TYR A 40 -4.22 2.07 8.69
C TYR A 40 -3.84 0.60 8.61
N PHE A 41 -4.10 -0.14 9.68
CA PHE A 41 -3.96 -1.59 9.71
C PHE A 41 -5.34 -2.21 9.83
N THR A 42 -5.61 -3.22 9.02
CA THR A 42 -6.92 -3.87 8.95
C THR A 42 -6.76 -5.34 8.60
N GLU A 43 -7.86 -6.08 8.69
CA GLU A 43 -8.01 -7.37 8.04
C GLU A 43 -8.38 -7.16 6.56
N GLN A 44 -7.86 -8.03 5.70
CA GLN A 44 -8.15 -8.08 4.28
C GLN A 44 -8.08 -9.53 3.78
N ASP A 45 -9.19 -10.04 3.23
CA ASP A 45 -9.33 -11.37 2.64
C ASP A 45 -8.86 -12.52 3.55
N GLY A 46 -9.20 -12.45 4.84
CA GLY A 46 -8.80 -13.37 5.92
C GLY A 46 -7.41 -13.13 6.50
N MET A 47 -6.68 -12.13 6.00
CA MET A 47 -5.28 -11.88 6.35
C MET A 47 -5.11 -10.53 7.06
N ARG A 48 -4.03 -10.40 7.85
CA ARG A 48 -3.68 -9.08 8.40
C ARG A 48 -3.07 -8.25 7.29
N GLY A 49 -3.28 -6.95 7.32
CA GLY A 49 -2.73 -6.08 6.30
C GLY A 49 -2.64 -4.64 6.73
N GLY A 50 -2.21 -3.82 5.77
CA GLY A 50 -2.10 -2.39 5.91
C GLY A 50 -2.56 -1.66 4.66
N ILE A 51 -3.12 -0.48 4.85
CA ILE A 51 -3.48 0.45 3.79
C ILE A 51 -2.71 1.74 4.07
N PHE A 52 -1.87 2.12 3.11
CA PHE A 52 -0.97 3.25 3.23
C PHE A 52 -1.19 4.22 2.07
N LEU A 53 -1.31 5.51 2.38
CA LEU A 53 -1.25 6.55 1.36
C LEU A 53 0.19 6.99 1.19
N VAL A 54 0.81 6.66 0.05
CA VAL A 54 2.21 6.98 -0.24
C VAL A 54 2.32 7.99 -1.38
N ASN A 55 3.41 8.75 -1.40
CA ASN A 55 3.70 9.70 -2.48
C ASN A 55 4.85 9.19 -3.36
N VAL A 56 4.49 8.55 -4.47
CA VAL A 56 5.43 8.04 -5.48
C VAL A 56 5.84 9.17 -6.41
N LYS A 57 7.11 9.57 -6.42
CA LYS A 57 7.59 10.69 -7.26
C LYS A 57 8.02 10.19 -8.64
N ASP A 58 8.69 9.04 -8.68
CA ASP A 58 9.16 8.37 -9.88
C ASP A 58 8.68 6.89 -9.90
N PRO A 59 8.42 6.29 -11.07
CA PRO A 59 8.07 4.86 -11.15
C PRO A 59 9.08 3.92 -10.47
N SER A 60 10.36 4.31 -10.41
CA SER A 60 11.42 3.56 -9.72
C SER A 60 11.33 3.61 -8.19
N ASP A 61 10.47 4.45 -7.60
CA ASP A 61 10.27 4.47 -6.14
C ASP A 61 9.46 3.27 -5.65
N VAL A 62 8.69 2.59 -6.53
CA VAL A 62 7.75 1.51 -6.16
C VAL A 62 8.42 0.40 -5.34
N PRO A 63 9.58 -0.16 -5.73
CA PRO A 63 10.29 -1.14 -4.91
C PRO A 63 10.68 -0.62 -3.53
N GLY A 64 11.02 0.67 -3.39
CA GLY A 64 11.34 1.28 -2.10
C GLY A 64 10.17 1.21 -1.11
N PHE A 65 8.93 1.24 -1.61
CA PHE A 65 7.72 1.07 -0.80
C PHE A 65 7.37 -0.41 -0.55
N ALA A 66 7.62 -1.30 -1.51
CA ALA A 66 7.16 -2.69 -1.48
C ALA A 66 8.15 -3.70 -0.89
N GLU A 67 9.44 -3.60 -1.26
CA GLU A 67 10.50 -4.55 -0.85
C GLU A 67 10.60 -4.74 0.67
N PRO A 68 10.44 -3.70 1.52
CA PRO A 68 10.46 -3.91 2.96
C PRO A 68 9.40 -4.91 3.43
N PHE A 69 8.22 -4.93 2.81
CA PHE A 69 7.17 -5.90 3.13
C PHE A 69 7.43 -7.27 2.51
N PHE A 70 7.94 -7.31 1.26
CA PHE A 70 8.29 -8.57 0.59
C PHE A 70 9.35 -9.35 1.37
N LEU A 71 10.48 -8.69 1.69
CA LEU A 71 11.62 -9.35 2.29
C LEU A 71 11.41 -9.72 3.76
N ASN A 72 10.64 -8.93 4.50
CA ASN A 72 10.41 -9.20 5.92
C ASN A 72 9.21 -10.12 6.18
N PHE A 73 8.17 -10.05 5.35
CA PHE A 73 6.89 -10.72 5.62
C PHE A 73 6.39 -11.62 4.49
N GLN A 74 7.06 -11.68 3.33
CA GLN A 74 6.53 -12.36 2.14
C GLN A 74 5.14 -11.84 1.76
N ALA A 75 4.91 -10.54 1.99
CA ALA A 75 3.61 -9.91 1.80
C ALA A 75 3.28 -9.69 0.31
N ASP A 76 2.00 -9.58 -0.01
CA ASP A 76 1.57 -9.09 -1.31
C ASP A 76 1.31 -7.58 -1.25
N CYS A 77 1.83 -6.83 -2.21
CA CYS A 77 1.66 -5.38 -2.30
C CYS A 77 0.88 -5.01 -3.56
N LYS A 78 -0.22 -4.28 -3.38
CA LYS A 78 -1.09 -3.78 -4.46
C LYS A 78 -1.06 -2.25 -4.47
N PHE A 79 -0.63 -1.68 -5.58
CA PHE A 79 -0.61 -0.23 -5.78
C PHE A 79 -1.83 0.22 -6.62
N ARG A 80 -2.49 1.29 -6.20
CA ARG A 80 -3.61 1.92 -6.91
C ARG A 80 -3.43 3.42 -6.93
N ILE A 81 -3.64 4.05 -8.08
CA ILE A 81 -3.61 5.51 -8.19
C ILE A 81 -4.76 6.08 -7.36
N ALA A 82 -4.45 7.02 -6.47
CA ALA A 82 -5.44 7.71 -5.66
C ALA A 82 -5.73 9.08 -6.25
N MET A 83 -6.84 9.21 -6.97
CA MET A 83 -7.31 10.49 -7.50
C MET A 83 -8.01 11.31 -6.41
N SER A 84 -7.64 12.58 -6.28
CA SER A 84 -8.42 13.53 -5.49
C SER A 84 -9.75 13.88 -6.19
N PRO A 85 -10.71 14.51 -5.50
CA PRO A 85 -11.90 15.06 -6.16
C PRO A 85 -11.56 16.00 -7.32
N GLN A 86 -10.50 16.80 -7.20
CA GLN A 86 -10.04 17.72 -8.25
C GLN A 86 -9.43 16.98 -9.45
N ASP A 87 -8.75 15.85 -9.22
CA ASP A 87 -8.23 15.01 -10.32
C ASP A 87 -9.39 14.33 -11.06
N LEU A 88 -10.40 13.84 -10.33
CA LEU A 88 -11.60 13.25 -10.90
C LEU A 88 -12.36 14.27 -11.77
N GLN A 89 -12.50 15.52 -11.32
CA GLN A 89 -13.13 16.58 -12.12
C GLN A 89 -12.41 16.85 -13.45
N LYS A 90 -11.08 16.65 -13.49
CA LYS A 90 -10.27 16.84 -14.72
C LYS A 90 -10.29 15.63 -15.65
N SER A 91 -10.89 14.50 -15.26
CA SER A 91 -10.85 13.26 -16.03
C SER A 91 -11.75 13.25 -17.27
N GLY A 92 -12.69 14.20 -17.39
CA GLY A 92 -13.54 14.35 -18.59
C GLY A 92 -14.52 13.19 -18.83
N LEU A 93 -15.03 12.58 -17.75
CA LEU A 93 -15.91 11.40 -17.82
C LEU A 93 -17.12 11.59 -18.74
N GLU A 94 -17.73 12.79 -18.76
CA GLU A 94 -18.88 13.08 -19.60
C GLU A 94 -18.54 13.03 -21.10
N ALA A 95 -17.34 13.50 -21.47
CA ALA A 95 -16.87 13.44 -22.84
C ALA A 95 -16.54 11.99 -23.24
N LEU A 96 -15.85 11.26 -22.37
CA LEU A 96 -15.56 9.83 -22.56
C LEU A 96 -16.84 9.01 -22.72
N GLY A 97 -17.85 9.25 -21.87
CA GLY A 97 -19.15 8.59 -21.95
C GLY A 97 -19.84 8.81 -23.29
N LYS A 98 -19.74 10.01 -23.89
CA LYS A 98 -20.28 10.29 -25.23
C LYS A 98 -19.51 9.60 -26.35
N THR A 99 -18.22 9.36 -26.18
CA THR A 99 -17.39 8.67 -27.18
C THR A 99 -17.70 7.17 -27.28
N TRP A 100 -18.13 6.56 -26.17
CA TRP A 100 -18.30 5.10 -26.06
C TRP A 100 -19.74 4.63 -25.81
N ALA A 101 -20.72 5.55 -25.79
CA ALA A 101 -22.14 5.22 -25.80
C ALA A 101 -22.62 4.91 -27.23
#